data_AF-A0A6J1MGQ9-F1
#
_entry.id   AF-A0A6J1MGQ9-F1
#
_cell.length_a   1.000
_cell.length_b   1.000
_cell.length_c   1.000
_cell.angle_alpha   90.00
_cell.angle_beta   90.00
_cell.angle_gamma   90.00
#
_symmetry.space_group_name_H-M   'P 1'
#
loop_
_entity.id
_entity.type
_entity.pdbx_description
1 polymer ?
#
loop_
_entity_poly.entity_id
_entity_poly.type
_entity_poly.pdbx_seq_one_letter_code
_entity_poly.pdbx_strand_id
1 'polypeptide(L)' 'MAAHASRRTLGQLLQQGWNEIPEVLASSGLAIFGLGLGTYACYDYVKKDGDNRRYKHVYVIMRPDDPRVAKIRKD' A
#
# COMPACT_ATOMS: atom_id res chain seq x y z
N MET A 1 -34.06 -29.05 15.20
CA MET A 1 -33.18 -29.44 14.08
C MET A 1 -32.02 -28.46 14.05
N ALA A 2 -30.82 -28.89 14.45
CA ALA A 2 -29.64 -28.04 14.38
C ALA A 2 -29.23 -27.92 12.91
N ALA A 3 -29.20 -26.69 12.38
CA ALA A 3 -28.76 -26.45 11.01
C ALA A 3 -27.30 -26.87 10.88
N HIS A 4 -27.03 -27.84 10.01
CA HIS A 4 -25.67 -28.20 9.65
C HIS A 4 -25.01 -26.94 9.07
N ALA A 5 -23.97 -26.43 9.73
CA ALA A 5 -23.18 -25.33 9.22
C ALA A 5 -22.48 -25.80 7.93
N SER A 6 -23.15 -25.59 6.79
CA SER A 6 -22.58 -25.83 5.48
C SER A 6 -21.37 -24.90 5.32
N ARG A 7 -20.20 -25.46 5.01
CA ARG A 7 -18.99 -24.68 4.73
C ARG A 7 -19.22 -23.90 3.43
N ARG A 8 -19.65 -22.65 3.56
CA ARG A 8 -19.74 -21.72 2.43
C ARG A 8 -18.34 -21.44 1.92
N THR A 9 -18.16 -21.42 0.61
CA THR A 9 -16.90 -21.02 0.00
C THR A 9 -16.70 -19.51 0.16
N LEU A 10 -15.44 -19.04 0.12
CA LEU A 10 -15.13 -17.61 0.18
C LEU A 10 -15.89 -16.81 -0.88
N GLY A 11 -16.06 -17.36 -2.08
CA GLY A 11 -16.84 -16.73 -3.15
C GLY A 11 -18.33 -16.60 -2.80
N GLN A 12 -18.93 -17.62 -2.17
CA GLN A 12 -20.32 -17.56 -1.72
C GLN A 12 -20.53 -16.53 -0.61
N LEU A 13 -19.55 -16.37 0.28
CA LEU A 13 -19.59 -15.35 1.34
C LEU A 13 -19.45 -13.93 0.78
N LEU A 14 -18.57 -13.72 -0.21
CA LEU A 14 -18.44 -12.43 -0.88
C LEU A 14 -19.70 -12.07 -1.67
N GLN A 15 -20.29 -13.03 -2.39
CA GLN A 15 -21.53 -12.82 -3.11
C GLN A 15 -22.70 -12.51 -2.16
N GLN A 16 -22.78 -13.22 -1.03
CA GLN A 16 -23.75 -12.93 0.02
C GLN A 16 -23.54 -11.53 0.61
N GLY A 17 -22.29 -11.17 0.94
CA GLY A 17 -21.95 -9.86 1.49
C GLY A 17 -22.24 -8.70 0.52
N TRP A 18 -22.09 -8.91 -0.79
CA TRP A 18 -22.44 -7.92 -1.80
C TRP A 18 -23.95 -7.67 -1.91
N ASN A 19 -24.75 -8.70 -1.65
CA ASN A 19 -26.22 -8.60 -1.66
C ASN A 19 -26.78 -8.05 -0.35
N GLU A 20 -26.21 -8.44 0.79
CA GLU A 20 -26.74 -8.06 2.12
C GLU A 20 -26.18 -6.72 2.61
N ILE A 21 -24.89 -6.42 2.40
CA ILE A 21 -24.22 -5.23 2.93
C ILE A 21 -23.23 -4.64 1.89
N PRO A 22 -23.72 -4.16 0.73
CA PRO A 22 -22.87 -3.68 -0.36
C PRO A 22 -21.99 -2.50 0.05
N GLU A 23 -22.51 -1.57 0.86
CA GLU A 23 -21.77 -0.35 1.25
C GLU A 23 -20.53 -0.68 2.09
N VAL A 24 -20.63 -1.63 3.02
CA VAL A 24 -19.51 -2.03 3.88
C VAL A 24 -18.48 -2.82 3.08
N LEU A 25 -18.93 -3.71 2.17
CA LEU A 25 -18.02 -4.50 1.34
C LEU A 25 -17.27 -3.64 0.32
N ALA A 26 -17.95 -2.65 -0.28
CA ALA A 26 -17.34 -1.69 -1.18
C ALA A 26 -16.35 -0.75 -0.44
N SER A 27 -16.76 -0.18 0.70
CA SER A 27 -15.91 0.74 1.47
C SER A 27 -14.68 0.04 2.06
N SER A 28 -14.83 -1.18 2.57
CA SER A 28 -13.68 -1.98 3.05
C SER A 28 -12.76 -2.40 1.91
N GLY A 29 -13.30 -2.79 0.75
CA GLY A 29 -12.53 -3.06 -0.46
C GLY A 29 -11.71 -1.84 -0.91
N LEU A 30 -12.34 -0.67 -0.96
CA LEU A 30 -11.67 0.59 -1.28
C LEU A 30 -10.62 0.98 -0.23
N ALA A 31 -10.88 0.75 1.05
CA ALA A 31 -9.91 1.02 2.11
C ALA A 31 -8.65 0.15 1.95
N ILE A 32 -8.82 -1.16 1.71
CA ILE A 32 -7.70 -2.08 1.47
C ILE A 32 -6.94 -1.68 0.20
N PHE A 33 -7.66 -1.35 -0.87
CA PHE A 33 -7.05 -0.91 -2.12
C PHE A 33 -6.24 0.39 -1.95
N GLY A 34 -6.80 1.37 -1.25
CA GLY A 34 -6.14 2.64 -0.94
C GLY A 34 -4.88 2.46 -0.08
N LEU A 35 -4.92 1.55 0.91
CA LEU A 35 -3.74 1.19 1.69
C LEU A 35 -2.66 0.51 0.83
N GLY A 36 -3.07 -0.38 -0.07
CA GLY A 36 -2.16 -1.03 -1.03
C GLY A 36 -1.47 -0.02 -1.95
N LEU A 37 -2.23 0.89 -2.55
CA LEU A 37 -1.66 1.94 -3.40
C LEU A 37 -0.78 2.92 -2.61
N GLY A 38 -1.22 3.34 -1.42
CA GLY A 38 -0.46 4.27 -0.59
C GLY A 38 0.89 3.71 -0.15
N THR A 39 0.91 2.44 0.30
CA THR A 39 2.16 1.77 0.67
C THR A 39 3.09 1.58 -0.52
N TYR A 40 2.56 1.17 -1.68
CA TYR A 40 3.35 1.03 -2.90
C TYR A 40 3.94 2.38 -3.37
N ALA A 41 3.13 3.44 -3.38
CA ALA A 41 3.58 4.78 -3.80
C ALA A 41 4.67 5.33 -2.87
N CYS A 42 4.51 5.17 -1.55
CA CYS A 42 5.55 5.55 -0.59
C CYS A 42 6.85 4.77 -0.81
N TYR A 43 6.75 3.47 -1.09
CA TYR A 43 7.92 2.64 -1.37
C TYR A 43 8.64 3.07 -2.67
N ASP A 44 7.89 3.29 -3.75
CA ASP A 44 8.46 3.72 -5.03
C ASP A 44 9.11 5.10 -4.92
N TYR A 45 8.46 6.04 -4.20
CA TYR A 45 9.00 7.36 -3.92
C TYR A 45 10.32 7.30 -3.16
N VAL A 46 10.40 6.50 -2.09
CA VAL A 46 11.64 6.36 -1.31
C VAL A 46 12.75 5.74 -2.16
N LYS A 47 12.42 4.77 -3.01
CA LYS A 47 13.39 4.08 -3.85
C LYS A 47 13.98 4.97 -4.95
N LYS A 48 13.17 5.83 -5.56
CA LYS A 48 13.58 6.68 -6.70
C LYS A 48 14.02 8.07 -6.29
N ASP A 49 13.26 8.72 -5.42
CA ASP A 49 13.41 10.14 -5.10
C ASP A 49 13.79 10.42 -3.63
N GLY A 50 13.90 9.37 -2.80
CA GLY A 50 14.19 9.50 -1.38
C GLY A 50 15.49 10.24 -1.06
N ASP A 51 16.52 10.08 -1.90
CA ASP A 51 17.82 10.76 -1.75
C ASP A 51 17.84 12.16 -2.42
N ASN A 52 16.82 12.51 -3.21
CA ASN A 52 16.69 13.76 -3.97
C ASN A 52 15.69 14.75 -3.36
N ARG A 53 15.38 14.62 -2.07
CA ARG A 53 14.48 15.54 -1.37
C ARG A 53 15.02 16.96 -1.38
N ARG A 54 14.18 17.93 -1.76
CA ARG A 54 14.50 19.37 -1.78
C ARG A 54 15.08 19.88 -0.46
N TYR A 55 14.59 19.35 0.66
CA TYR A 55 15.08 19.69 1.99
C TYR A 55 15.46 18.42 2.75
N LYS A 56 16.64 18.44 3.37
CA LYS A 56 17.08 17.39 4.29
C LYS A 56 16.69 17.80 5.71
N HIS A 57 16.08 16.89 6.45
CA HIS A 57 15.68 17.15 7.85
C HIS A 57 16.88 17.25 8.79
N VAL A 58 18.01 16.68 8.40
CA VAL A 58 19.26 16.67 9.17
C VAL A 58 20.39 17.09 8.24
N TYR A 59 21.40 17.74 8.79
CA TYR A 59 22.63 18.02 8.05
C TYR A 59 23.32 16.70 7.67
N VAL A 60 23.59 16.50 6.38
CA VAL A 60 24.17 15.26 5.86
C VAL A 60 25.33 15.60 4.91
N ILE A 61 26.53 15.14 5.26
CA ILE A 61 27.69 15.11 4.36
C ILE A 61 27.69 13.74 3.67
N MET A 62 27.57 13.73 2.34
CA MET A 62 27.65 12.50 1.54
C MET A 62 29.08 12.37 0.98
N ARG A 63 29.69 11.20 1.14
CA ARG A 63 31.02 10.90 0.56
C ARG A 63 30.86 10.44 -0.89
N PRO A 64 31.79 10.76 -1.82
CA PRO A 64 31.70 10.34 -3.22
C PRO A 64 31.52 8.84 -3.44
N ASP A 65 32.05 8.00 -2.55
CA ASP A 65 31.99 6.54 -2.65
C ASP A 65 30.68 5.92 -2.13
N ASP A 66 29.81 6.73 -1.49
CA ASP A 66 28.56 6.21 -0.93
C ASP A 66 27.59 5.83 -2.06
N PRO A 67 27.03 4.59 -2.06
CA PRO A 67 26.08 4.16 -3.08
C PRO A 67 24.82 5.05 -3.20
N ARG A 68 24.51 5.87 -2.18
CA ARG A 68 23.43 6.86 -2.21
C ARG A 68 23.74 8.04 -3.11
N VAL A 69 25.01 8.42 -3.23
CA VAL A 69 25.44 9.51 -4.12
C VAL A 69 25.16 9.18 -5.58
N ALA A 70 25.29 7.91 -5.97
CA ALA A 70 24.97 7.45 -7.33
C ALA A 70 23.49 7.64 -7.70
N LYS A 71 22.59 7.79 -6.71
CA LYS A 71 21.16 7.99 -6.90
C LYS A 71 20.74 9.46 -6.91
N ILE A 72 21.68 10.37 -6.64
CA ILE A 72 21.41 11.80 -6.62
C ILE A 72 21.32 12.33 -8.07
N ARG A 73 20.26 13.07 -8.37
CA ARG A 73 20.04 13.73 -9.66
C ARG A 73 21.06 14.87 -9.84
N LYS A 74 21.62 15.01 -11.04
CA LYS A 74 22.75 15.93 -11.33
C LYS A 74 22.33 17.20 -12.09
N ASP A 75 21.05 17.35 -12.35
CA ASP A 75 20.42 18.47 -13.06
C ASP A 75 20.17 19.69 -12.16
#